data_AF-A0A643FK57-F1
#
_entry.id   AF-A0A643FK57-F1
#
_cell.length_a   1.000
_cell.length_b   1.000
_cell.length_c   1.000
_cell.angle_alpha   90.00
_cell.angle_beta   90.00
_cell.angle_gamma   90.00
#
_symmetry.space_group_name_H-M   'P 1'
#
loop_
_entity.id
_entity.type
_entity.pdbx_description
1 polymer ?
#
loop_
_entity_poly.entity_id
_entity_poly.type
_entity_poly.pdbx_seq_one_letter_code
_entity_poly.pdbx_strand_id
1 'polypeptide(L)'
;MLTGQASPRHAIDGFNAGVIDRFIRKDDREAIRRVVDYVRELERKVTASVGDAALSILQRQSLPFLGNPALLALLADVTRDAEAVWVTVSLTPPGVTAIDKAGRLKRWLVMDDEAGASQLEVAREAGAPEAFMRAILRGTHLPFFLGARNAGGYYEHGLERSAGLHKIIAAEIPGFKVAELPRCFPV
;
A
#
# COMPACT_ATOMS: atom_id res chain seq x y z
N MET A 1 -0.53 -5.28 -30.33
CA MET A 1 0.34 -5.68 -31.47
C MET A 1 0.75 -4.46 -32.29
N LEU A 2 2.04 -4.32 -32.64
CA LEU A 2 2.54 -3.29 -33.56
C LEU A 2 2.69 -3.87 -34.96
N THR A 3 2.00 -3.32 -35.95
CA THR A 3 2.02 -3.86 -37.32
C THR A 3 2.88 -3.00 -38.23
N GLY A 4 3.92 -3.60 -38.82
CA GLY A 4 4.69 -2.99 -39.91
C GLY A 4 4.05 -3.31 -41.27
N GLN A 5 4.48 -4.42 -41.89
CA GLN A 5 4.01 -4.88 -43.20
C GLN A 5 2.89 -5.93 -43.14
N ALA A 6 2.49 -6.36 -41.93
CA ALA A 6 1.38 -7.31 -41.77
C ALA A 6 0.07 -6.65 -42.22
N SER A 7 -0.69 -7.32 -43.11
CA SER A 7 -1.93 -6.75 -43.64
C SER A 7 -2.91 -6.42 -42.50
N PRO A 8 -3.62 -5.28 -42.55
CA PRO A 8 -4.60 -4.90 -41.54
C PRO A 8 -5.64 -5.99 -41.24
N ARG A 9 -5.92 -6.86 -42.22
CA ARG A 9 -6.85 -7.99 -42.07
C ARG A 9 -6.43 -8.95 -40.95
N HIS A 10 -5.17 -9.37 -40.90
CA HIS A 10 -4.71 -10.27 -39.84
C HIS A 10 -4.79 -9.66 -38.43
N ALA A 11 -4.61 -8.33 -38.34
CA ALA A 11 -4.77 -7.62 -37.07
C ALA A 11 -6.24 -7.51 -36.64
N ILE A 12 -7.15 -7.33 -37.59
CA ILE A 12 -8.60 -7.34 -37.33
C ILE A 12 -9.06 -8.73 -36.90
N ASP A 13 -8.59 -9.79 -37.59
CA ASP A 13 -8.93 -11.17 -37.27
C ASP A 13 -8.44 -11.54 -35.86
N GLY A 14 -7.20 -11.19 -35.52
CA GLY A 14 -6.64 -11.40 -34.19
C GLY A 14 -7.37 -10.60 -33.09
N PHE A 15 -7.85 -9.39 -33.40
CA PHE A 15 -8.64 -8.60 -32.47
C PHE A 15 -10.02 -9.22 -32.23
N ASN A 16 -10.71 -9.61 -33.30
CA ASN A 16 -12.03 -10.24 -33.21
C ASN A 16 -11.97 -11.61 -32.53
N ALA A 17 -10.87 -12.34 -32.70
CA ALA A 17 -10.63 -13.63 -32.03
C ALA A 17 -10.19 -13.48 -30.56
N GLY A 18 -10.02 -12.25 -30.05
CA GLY A 18 -9.56 -12.00 -28.68
C GLY A 18 -8.09 -12.37 -28.42
N VAL A 19 -7.32 -12.63 -29.49
CA VAL A 19 -5.88 -12.95 -29.40
C VAL A 19 -5.05 -11.70 -29.14
N ILE A 20 -5.51 -10.55 -29.61
CA ILE A 20 -4.90 -9.24 -29.33
C ILE A 20 -5.96 -8.23 -28.92
N ASP A 21 -5.64 -7.43 -27.91
CA ASP A 21 -6.57 -6.44 -27.38
C ASP A 21 -6.51 -5.07 -28.10
N ARG A 22 -5.46 -4.81 -28.89
CA ARG A 22 -5.32 -3.60 -29.74
C ARG A 22 -4.26 -3.77 -30.83
N PHE A 23 -4.48 -3.12 -31.99
CA PHE A 23 -3.48 -2.98 -33.05
C PHE A 23 -3.10 -1.50 -33.27
N ILE A 24 -1.81 -1.25 -33.50
CA ILE A 24 -1.26 0.09 -33.79
C ILE A 24 -0.32 -0.04 -35.01
N ARG A 25 -0.48 0.84 -36.00
CA ARG A 25 0.38 0.88 -37.19
C ARG A 25 1.77 1.41 -36.82
N LYS A 26 2.84 0.75 -37.27
CA LYS A 26 4.23 1.10 -36.95
C LYS A 26 4.66 2.44 -37.56
N ASP A 27 4.05 2.84 -38.67
CA ASP A 27 4.36 4.07 -39.42
C ASP A 27 3.56 5.30 -38.94
N ASP A 28 2.69 5.10 -37.95
CA ASP A 28 1.95 6.20 -37.33
C ASP A 28 2.90 7.06 -36.49
N ARG A 29 2.95 8.37 -36.78
CA ARG A 29 3.78 9.33 -36.04
C ARG A 29 3.43 9.37 -34.55
N GLU A 30 2.20 9.00 -34.20
CA GLU A 30 1.71 8.94 -32.83
C GLU A 30 1.76 7.52 -32.23
N ALA A 31 2.35 6.54 -32.93
CA ALA A 31 2.36 5.13 -32.51
C ALA A 31 2.91 4.95 -31.09
N ILE A 32 4.02 5.61 -30.76
CA ILE A 32 4.66 5.52 -29.44
C ILE A 32 3.72 6.02 -28.34
N ARG A 33 3.10 7.19 -28.53
CA ARG A 33 2.16 7.74 -27.56
C ARG A 33 0.95 6.81 -27.37
N ARG A 34 0.39 6.30 -28.47
CA ARG A 34 -0.73 5.34 -28.44
C ARG A 34 -0.39 4.04 -27.73
N VAL A 35 0.85 3.55 -27.86
CA VAL A 35 1.34 2.40 -27.09
C VAL A 35 1.40 2.73 -25.61
N VAL A 36 2.00 3.85 -25.22
CA VAL A 36 2.10 4.27 -23.81
C VAL A 36 0.74 4.44 -23.16
N ASP A 37 -0.18 5.13 -23.82
CA ASP A 37 -1.55 5.33 -23.34
C ASP A 37 -2.27 3.99 -23.16
N TYR A 38 -2.00 3.05 -24.06
CA TYR A 38 -2.60 1.74 -24.04
C TYR A 38 -2.01 0.80 -22.98
N VAL A 39 -0.70 0.84 -22.75
CA VAL A 39 -0.06 0.13 -21.63
C VAL A 39 -0.69 0.58 -20.32
N ARG A 40 -0.86 1.90 -20.12
CA ARG A 40 -1.55 2.45 -18.94
C ARG A 40 -3.01 1.99 -18.83
N GLU A 41 -3.69 1.83 -19.97
CA GLU A 41 -5.06 1.30 -20.00
C GLU A 41 -5.11 -0.17 -19.59
N LEU A 42 -4.19 -0.99 -20.10
CA LEU A 42 -4.07 -2.40 -19.75
C LEU A 42 -3.71 -2.59 -18.29
N GLU A 43 -2.74 -1.84 -17.78
CA GLU A 43 -2.35 -1.86 -16.36
C GLU A 43 -3.58 -1.61 -15.48
N ARG A 44 -4.38 -0.57 -15.78
CA ARG A 44 -5.63 -0.30 -15.05
C ARG A 44 -6.64 -1.45 -15.14
N LYS A 45 -6.83 -2.03 -16.34
CA LYS A 45 -7.80 -3.12 -16.55
C LYS A 45 -7.40 -4.40 -15.84
N VAL A 46 -6.13 -4.80 -15.92
CA VAL A 46 -5.61 -5.99 -15.23
C VAL A 46 -5.69 -5.81 -13.72
N THR A 47 -5.32 -4.63 -13.21
CA THR A 47 -5.48 -4.32 -11.78
C THR A 47 -6.93 -4.37 -11.35
N ALA A 48 -7.87 -3.89 -12.17
CA ALA A 48 -9.30 -3.97 -11.85
C ALA A 48 -9.82 -5.43 -11.85
N SER A 49 -9.49 -6.24 -12.87
CA SER A 49 -10.06 -7.59 -13.02
C SER A 49 -9.49 -8.63 -12.05
N VAL A 50 -8.20 -8.55 -11.74
CA VAL A 50 -7.55 -9.41 -10.72
C VAL A 50 -7.81 -8.86 -9.31
N GLY A 51 -8.09 -7.56 -9.23
CA GLY A 51 -8.32 -6.83 -8.00
C GLY A 51 -9.58 -7.27 -7.27
N ASP A 52 -10.75 -7.27 -7.90
CA ASP A 52 -12.02 -7.26 -7.15
C ASP A 52 -12.21 -8.44 -6.17
N ALA A 53 -11.89 -9.68 -6.58
CA ALA A 53 -12.02 -10.83 -5.68
C ALA A 53 -10.97 -10.82 -4.56
N ALA A 54 -9.69 -10.62 -4.90
CA ALA A 54 -8.60 -10.58 -3.93
C ALA A 54 -8.73 -9.38 -2.97
N LEU A 55 -9.11 -8.23 -3.51
CA LEU A 55 -9.36 -6.99 -2.78
C LEU A 55 -10.55 -7.16 -1.83
N SER A 56 -11.62 -7.84 -2.25
CA SER A 56 -12.77 -8.10 -1.36
C SER A 56 -12.39 -8.99 -0.17
N ILE A 57 -11.47 -9.96 -0.35
CA ILE A 57 -10.96 -10.80 0.74
C ILE A 57 -10.05 -9.98 1.65
N LEU A 58 -9.10 -9.25 1.08
CA LEU A 58 -8.19 -8.38 1.84
C LEU A 58 -8.97 -7.34 2.65
N GLN A 59 -9.95 -6.67 2.06
CA GLN A 59 -10.84 -5.72 2.72
C GLN A 59 -11.62 -6.32 3.90
N ARG A 60 -11.96 -7.61 3.86
CA ARG A 60 -12.77 -8.20 4.93
C ARG A 60 -11.94 -8.81 6.04
N GLN A 61 -10.75 -9.31 5.73
CA GLN A 61 -10.01 -10.18 6.65
C GLN A 61 -8.68 -9.62 7.12
N SER A 62 -8.01 -8.77 6.35
CA SER A 62 -6.60 -8.43 6.64
C SER A 62 -6.29 -6.94 6.55
N LEU A 63 -7.02 -6.19 5.74
CA LEU A 63 -6.81 -4.76 5.47
C LEU A 63 -8.17 -4.05 5.34
N PRO A 64 -8.98 -3.98 6.42
CA PRO A 64 -10.31 -3.34 6.40
C PRO A 64 -10.29 -1.88 5.93
N PHE A 65 -9.13 -1.25 6.10
CA PHE A 65 -8.83 0.09 5.69
C PHE A 65 -8.95 0.33 4.17
N LEU A 66 -8.83 -0.73 3.34
CA LEU A 66 -9.02 -0.65 1.89
C LEU A 66 -10.47 -0.38 1.48
N GLY A 67 -11.42 -0.52 2.41
CA GLY A 67 -12.82 -0.16 2.21
C GLY A 67 -13.16 1.29 2.60
N ASN A 68 -12.19 2.05 3.14
CA ASN A 68 -12.41 3.40 3.66
C ASN A 68 -11.93 4.48 2.66
N PRO A 69 -12.82 5.21 1.97
CA PRO A 69 -12.43 6.18 0.95
C PRO A 69 -11.61 7.36 1.49
N ALA A 70 -11.91 7.83 2.72
CA ALA A 70 -11.17 8.94 3.33
C ALA A 70 -9.72 8.55 3.62
N LEU A 71 -9.51 7.31 4.05
CA LEU A 71 -8.17 6.78 4.26
C LEU A 71 -7.44 6.54 2.95
N LEU A 72 -8.10 6.00 1.93
CA LEU A 72 -7.49 5.84 0.61
C LEU A 72 -7.05 7.18 0.01
N ALA A 73 -7.84 8.24 0.21
CA ALA A 73 -7.47 9.60 -0.19
C ALA A 73 -6.22 10.08 0.55
N LEU A 74 -6.17 9.93 1.88
CA LEU A 74 -4.99 10.27 2.67
C LEU A 74 -3.74 9.49 2.21
N LEU A 75 -3.87 8.17 1.99
CA LEU A 75 -2.76 7.33 1.55
C LEU A 75 -2.28 7.73 0.15
N ALA A 76 -3.20 8.15 -0.74
CA ALA A 76 -2.84 8.71 -2.03
C ALA A 76 -2.10 10.05 -1.89
N ASP A 77 -2.49 10.90 -0.94
CA ASP A 77 -1.82 12.18 -0.66
C ASP A 77 -0.38 11.95 -0.18
N VAL A 78 -0.20 11.14 0.87
CA VAL A 78 1.14 10.94 1.48
C VAL A 78 2.11 10.20 0.54
N THR A 79 1.60 9.31 -0.31
CA THR A 79 2.43 8.60 -1.31
C THR A 79 2.81 9.50 -2.48
N ARG A 80 1.91 10.41 -2.89
CA ARG A 80 2.22 11.47 -3.84
C ARG A 80 3.26 12.45 -3.30
N ASP A 81 3.12 12.89 -2.05
CA ASP A 81 4.09 13.77 -1.38
C ASP A 81 5.46 13.11 -1.20
N ALA A 82 5.50 11.78 -1.16
CA ALA A 82 6.72 10.99 -1.17
C ALA A 82 7.33 10.78 -2.57
N GLU A 83 6.73 11.34 -3.63
CA GLU A 83 7.14 11.15 -5.02
C GLU A 83 7.23 9.68 -5.42
N ALA A 84 6.31 8.86 -4.90
CA ALA A 84 6.28 7.43 -5.14
C ALA A 84 6.09 7.11 -6.62
N VAL A 85 6.95 6.24 -7.16
CA VAL A 85 6.79 5.63 -8.49
C VAL A 85 6.17 4.25 -8.42
N TRP A 86 6.23 3.61 -7.25
CA TRP A 86 5.57 2.34 -6.99
C TRP A 86 5.00 2.33 -5.57
N VAL A 87 3.77 1.83 -5.44
CA VAL A 87 3.03 1.74 -4.17
C VAL A 87 2.43 0.35 -4.08
N THR A 88 2.56 -0.28 -2.91
CA THR A 88 1.98 -1.59 -2.62
C THR A 88 1.37 -1.61 -1.22
N VAL A 89 0.36 -2.45 -1.02
CA VAL A 89 -0.19 -2.73 0.31
C VAL A 89 0.76 -3.64 1.09
N SER A 90 0.83 -3.45 2.40
CA SER A 90 1.59 -4.29 3.32
C SER A 90 0.64 -4.89 4.35
N LEU A 91 0.80 -6.20 4.61
CA LEU A 91 0.06 -6.91 5.66
C LEU A 91 0.73 -6.77 7.02
N THR A 92 2.05 -6.54 7.04
CA THR A 92 2.85 -6.54 8.25
C THR A 92 4.05 -5.61 8.09
N PRO A 93 4.00 -4.39 8.67
CA PRO A 93 2.84 -3.78 9.31
C PRO A 93 1.68 -3.56 8.32
N PRO A 94 0.41 -3.64 8.77
CA PRO A 94 -0.73 -3.28 7.95
C PRO A 94 -0.60 -1.83 7.45
N GLY A 95 -0.76 -1.60 6.16
CA GLY A 95 -0.70 -0.26 5.56
C GLY A 95 -0.15 -0.25 4.15
N VAL A 96 0.69 0.74 3.82
CA VAL A 96 1.24 0.91 2.46
C VAL A 96 2.74 1.16 2.48
N THR A 97 3.43 0.58 1.50
CA THR A 97 4.85 0.83 1.22
C THR A 97 4.97 1.52 -0.13
N ALA A 98 5.77 2.58 -0.18
CA ALA A 98 6.09 3.32 -1.40
C ALA A 98 7.58 3.29 -1.68
N ILE A 99 7.92 3.31 -2.97
CA ILE A 99 9.27 3.44 -3.48
C ILE A 99 9.33 4.65 -4.40
N ASP A 100 10.31 5.52 -4.18
CA ASP A 100 10.57 6.67 -5.06
C ASP A 100 11.54 6.35 -6.21
N LYS A 101 11.81 7.33 -7.08
CA LYS A 101 12.73 7.19 -8.22
C LYS A 101 14.16 6.80 -7.84
N ALA A 102 14.58 7.10 -6.62
CA ALA A 102 15.91 6.78 -6.11
C ALA A 102 15.94 5.40 -5.41
N GLY A 103 14.83 4.66 -5.42
CA GLY A 103 14.71 3.37 -4.74
C GLY A 103 14.51 3.50 -3.23
N ARG A 104 14.25 4.71 -2.69
CA ARG A 104 14.08 4.91 -1.26
C ARG A 104 12.68 4.43 -0.83
N LEU A 105 12.65 3.64 0.23
CA LEU A 105 11.43 3.12 0.82
C LEU A 105 10.83 4.09 1.84
N LYS A 106 9.51 4.30 1.74
CA LYS A 106 8.69 4.87 2.82
C LYS A 106 7.55 3.91 3.14
N ARG A 107 7.12 3.87 4.41
CA ARG A 107 6.04 3.00 4.85
C ARG A 107 5.13 3.75 5.80
N TRP A 108 3.83 3.56 5.63
CA TRP A 108 2.80 4.05 6.53
C TRP A 108 2.07 2.88 7.15
N LEU A 109 2.05 2.86 8.48
CA LEU A 109 1.26 1.95 9.30
C LEU A 109 -0.17 2.49 9.36
N VAL A 110 -1.13 1.61 9.14
CA VAL A 110 -2.55 1.85 9.37
C VAL A 110 -2.99 0.88 10.46
N MET A 111 -3.61 1.41 11.51
CA MET A 111 -4.11 0.61 12.62
C MET A 111 -5.54 1.02 12.93
N ASP A 112 -6.43 0.04 13.03
CA ASP A 112 -7.78 0.27 13.56
C ASP A 112 -7.78 0.28 15.10
N ASP A 113 -8.91 0.68 15.67
CA ASP A 113 -9.04 0.80 17.12
C ASP A 113 -8.95 -0.56 17.84
N GLU A 114 -9.38 -1.65 17.21
CA GLU A 114 -9.31 -3.01 17.77
C GLU A 114 -7.87 -3.50 17.85
N ALA A 115 -7.12 -3.40 16.75
CA ALA A 115 -5.70 -3.69 16.70
C ALA A 115 -4.91 -2.82 17.69
N GLY A 116 -5.27 -1.54 17.81
CA GLY A 116 -4.70 -0.62 18.79
C GLY A 116 -4.96 -1.06 20.24
N ALA A 117 -6.19 -1.52 20.54
CA ALA A 117 -6.54 -2.05 21.86
C ALA A 117 -5.78 -3.35 22.18
N SER A 118 -5.68 -4.26 21.21
CA SER A 118 -4.90 -5.50 21.34
C SER A 118 -3.42 -5.23 21.62
N GLN A 119 -2.82 -4.28 20.89
CA GLN A 119 -1.43 -3.86 21.14
C GLN A 119 -1.24 -3.32 22.56
N LEU A 120 -2.21 -2.55 23.05
CA LEU A 120 -2.18 -1.99 24.40
C LEU A 120 -2.29 -3.09 25.47
N GLU A 121 -3.16 -4.07 25.27
CA GLU A 121 -3.34 -5.20 26.19
C GLU A 121 -2.05 -6.02 26.31
N VAL A 122 -1.46 -6.43 25.18
CA VAL A 122 -0.18 -7.17 25.17
C VAL A 122 0.94 -6.36 25.83
N ALA A 123 1.02 -5.06 25.53
CA ALA A 123 1.99 -4.20 26.18
C ALA A 123 1.80 -4.13 27.70
N ARG A 124 0.56 -4.06 28.18
CA ARG A 124 0.25 -4.07 29.61
C ARG A 124 0.69 -5.36 30.28
N GLU A 125 0.37 -6.51 29.68
CA GLU A 125 0.74 -7.84 30.20
C GLU A 125 2.25 -8.03 30.26
N ALA A 126 2.97 -7.54 29.25
CA ALA A 126 4.42 -7.57 29.18
C ALA A 126 5.12 -6.52 30.07
N GLY A 127 4.37 -5.76 30.89
CA GLY A 127 4.93 -4.78 31.82
C GLY A 127 5.45 -3.51 31.14
N ALA A 128 4.81 -3.09 30.04
CA ALA A 128 5.21 -1.87 29.35
C ALA A 128 5.11 -0.65 30.29
N PRO A 129 6.08 0.27 30.22
CA PRO A 129 6.12 1.44 31.10
C PRO A 129 4.89 2.35 30.96
N GLU A 130 4.40 2.95 32.04
CA GLU A 130 3.21 3.81 31.99
C GLU A 130 3.30 4.95 30.97
N ALA A 131 4.49 5.55 30.80
CA ALA A 131 4.69 6.63 29.84
C ALA A 131 4.42 6.18 28.39
N PHE A 132 4.74 4.92 28.08
CA PHE A 132 4.45 4.30 26.79
C PHE A 132 2.93 4.12 26.61
N MET A 133 2.28 3.53 27.61
CA MET A 133 0.82 3.32 27.61
C MET A 133 0.05 4.64 27.47
N ARG A 134 0.50 5.70 28.15
CA ARG A 134 -0.08 7.04 28.06
C ARG A 134 0.03 7.65 26.66
N ALA A 135 1.10 7.40 25.92
CA ALA A 135 1.25 7.95 24.56
C ALA A 135 0.21 7.38 23.58
N ILE A 136 -0.07 6.08 23.71
CA ILE A 136 -1.07 5.35 22.92
C ILE A 136 -2.48 5.77 23.33
N LEU A 137 -2.78 5.77 24.64
CA LEU A 137 -4.09 6.16 25.17
C LEU A 137 -4.47 7.61 24.83
N ARG A 138 -3.49 8.51 24.72
CA ARG A 138 -3.71 9.89 24.28
C ARG A 138 -3.94 10.02 22.77
N GLY A 139 -3.84 8.93 22.01
CA GLY A 139 -4.01 8.94 20.55
C GLY A 139 -2.92 9.73 19.83
N THR A 140 -1.72 9.83 20.40
CA THR A 140 -0.60 10.59 19.81
C THR A 140 0.36 9.72 19.01
N HIS A 141 0.45 8.44 19.35
CA HIS A 141 1.36 7.47 18.75
C HIS A 141 0.67 6.13 18.52
N LEU A 142 1.10 5.42 17.49
CA LEU A 142 0.77 4.02 17.25
C LEU A 142 1.91 3.09 17.70
N PRO A 143 1.62 2.01 18.42
CA PRO A 143 2.59 0.98 18.76
C PRO A 143 2.79 0.03 17.58
N PHE A 144 4.03 -0.12 17.10
CA PHE A 144 4.42 -1.20 16.20
C PHE A 144 5.93 -1.45 16.27
N PHE A 145 6.34 -2.65 16.67
CA PHE A 145 7.74 -2.98 16.92
C PHE A 145 8.33 -3.80 15.78
N LEU A 146 9.24 -3.21 15.01
CA LEU A 146 9.94 -3.95 13.96
C LEU A 146 11.06 -4.79 14.57
N GLY A 147 11.02 -6.11 14.37
CA GLY A 147 12.09 -7.01 14.79
C GLY A 147 12.06 -8.34 14.04
N ALA A 148 13.23 -8.91 13.77
CA ALA A 148 13.36 -10.18 13.01
C ALA A 148 12.64 -11.37 13.67
N ARG A 149 12.39 -11.30 14.98
CA ARG A 149 11.64 -12.32 15.75
C ARG A 149 10.21 -11.91 16.09
N ASN A 150 9.83 -10.68 15.78
CA ASN A 150 8.56 -10.08 16.18
C ASN A 150 7.73 -9.74 14.95
N ALA A 151 7.25 -10.79 14.28
CA ALA A 151 6.41 -10.63 13.09
C ALA A 151 5.07 -9.96 13.42
N GLY A 152 4.56 -10.09 14.64
CA GLY A 152 3.31 -9.46 15.07
C GLY A 152 3.42 -7.97 15.40
N GLY A 153 4.64 -7.44 15.52
CA GLY A 153 4.88 -6.05 15.87
C GLY A 153 4.47 -5.67 17.29
N TYR A 154 4.38 -6.63 18.20
CA TYR A 154 3.91 -6.42 19.59
C TYR A 154 5.02 -5.94 20.51
N TYR A 155 4.66 -5.33 21.64
CA TYR A 155 5.66 -5.01 22.65
C TYR A 155 6.24 -6.29 23.26
N GLU A 156 7.57 -6.36 23.37
CA GLU A 156 8.30 -7.40 24.10
C GLU A 156 9.12 -6.76 25.22
N HIS A 157 9.23 -7.46 26.35
CA HIS A 157 9.97 -6.95 27.49
C HIS A 157 11.46 -6.74 27.12
N GLY A 158 11.97 -5.52 27.31
CA GLY A 158 13.35 -5.15 27.01
C GLY A 158 13.56 -4.44 25.68
N LEU A 159 12.50 -4.25 24.87
CA LEU A 159 12.58 -3.38 23.69
C LEU A 159 12.67 -1.90 24.09
N GLU A 160 13.49 -1.14 23.36
CA GLU A 160 13.56 0.32 23.53
C GLU A 160 12.24 0.98 23.14
N ARG A 161 11.74 1.85 24.03
CA ARG A 161 10.44 2.53 23.89
C ARG A 161 10.31 3.35 22.60
N SER A 162 11.37 4.03 22.19
CA SER A 162 11.41 4.90 21.01
C SER A 162 11.42 4.13 19.69
N ALA A 163 11.75 2.85 19.70
CA ALA A 163 11.84 2.05 18.48
C ALA A 163 10.47 1.63 17.93
N GLY A 164 9.43 1.60 18.78
CA GLY A 164 8.10 1.11 18.40
C GLY A 164 6.96 2.11 18.52
N LEU A 165 7.20 3.36 18.91
CA LEU A 165 6.16 4.40 18.95
C LEU A 165 6.26 5.31 17.74
N HIS A 166 5.24 5.25 16.88
CA HIS A 166 5.21 6.01 15.63
C HIS A 166 4.19 7.13 15.73
N LYS A 167 4.62 8.37 15.46
CA LYS A 167 3.77 9.54 15.58
C LYS A 167 2.62 9.47 14.57
N ILE A 168 1.40 9.70 15.05
CA ILE A 168 0.22 9.74 14.20
C ILE A 168 0.28 10.98 13.31
N ILE A 169 0.07 10.78 12.01
CA ILE A 169 0.00 11.85 10.99
C ILE A 169 -1.44 12.21 10.61
N ALA A 170 -2.40 11.33 10.91
CA ALA A 170 -3.82 11.59 10.77
C ALA A 170 -4.61 10.85 11.85
N ALA A 171 -5.29 11.61 12.71
CA ALA A 171 -6.12 11.09 13.81
C ALA A 171 -7.63 11.25 13.55
N GLU A 172 -8.01 11.96 12.49
CA GLU A 172 -9.41 12.36 12.23
C GLU A 172 -10.19 11.36 11.36
N ILE A 173 -9.60 10.20 11.04
CA ILE A 173 -10.28 9.17 10.26
C ILE A 173 -11.03 8.24 11.23
N PRO A 174 -12.37 8.16 11.15
CA PRO A 174 -13.13 7.30 12.06
C PRO A 174 -12.66 5.85 12.00
N GLY A 175 -12.32 5.29 13.16
CA GLY A 175 -11.91 3.89 13.32
C GLY A 175 -10.50 3.55 12.87
N PHE A 176 -9.72 4.51 12.33
CA PHE A 176 -8.36 4.26 11.85
C PHE A 176 -7.39 5.36 12.23
N LYS A 177 -6.14 4.98 12.50
CA LYS A 177 -5.02 5.87 12.75
C LYS A 177 -3.91 5.54 11.77
N VAL A 178 -3.16 6.56 11.35
CA VAL A 178 -2.04 6.42 10.43
C VAL A 178 -0.78 6.99 11.02
N ALA A 179 0.33 6.27 10.91
CA ALA A 179 1.66 6.75 11.29
C ALA A 179 2.68 6.45 10.19
N GLU A 180 3.61 7.37 9.95
CA GLU A 180 4.78 7.09 9.11
C GLU A 180 5.80 6.30 9.94
N LEU A 181 6.28 5.19 9.38
CA LEU A 181 7.34 4.41 9.99
C LEU A 181 8.71 5.00 9.63
N PRO A 182 9.67 5.01 10.56
CA PRO A 182 11.02 5.43 10.27
C PRO A 182 11.60 4.59 9.13
N ARG A 183 12.49 5.19 8.33
CA ARG A 183 13.11 4.50 7.20
C ARG A 183 13.73 3.19 7.66
N CYS A 184 13.17 2.07 7.20
CA CYS A 184 13.82 0.79 7.35
C CYS A 184 15.09 0.82 6.51
N PHE A 185 16.25 0.76 7.16
CA PHE A 185 17.45 0.32 6.46
C PHE A 185 17.20 -1.14 6.01
N PRO A 186 17.59 -1.53 4.79
CA PRO A 186 17.58 -2.94 4.44
C PRO A 186 18.50 -3.65 5.45
N VAL A 187 17.97 -4.69 6.08
CA VAL A 187 18.73 -5.64 6.88
C VAL A 187 19.61 -6.46 5.96
#